data_AF-A0A7X2ZBY9-F1
#
_entry.id   AF-A0A7X2ZBY9-F1
#
_cell.length_a   1.000
_cell.length_b   1.000
_cell.length_c   1.000
_cell.angle_alpha   90.00
_cell.angle_beta   90.00
_cell.angle_gamma   90.00
#
_symmetry.space_group_name_H-M   'P 1'
#
loop_
_entity.id
_entity.type
_entity.pdbx_description
1 polymer ?
#
loop_
_entity_poly.entity_id
_entity_poly.type
_entity_poly.pdbx_seq_one_letter_code
_entity_poly.pdbx_strand_id
1 'polypeptide(L)'
;MSMPQIPEEKFRPSLEEVVIDLLASIALEETALSHLIHAEAEKIQMFVGQYKDSSFISSKEIVAVNQSVNRMMETIVMKEWLLLKKLEDVLQIEVQEEWDEE
;
A
#
# COMPACT_ATOMS: atom_id res chain seq x y z
N MET A 1 -3.42 -30.33 29.67
CA MET A 1 -2.86 -28.97 29.86
C MET A 1 -3.99 -27.99 29.64
N SER A 2 -4.26 -27.08 30.58
CA SER A 2 -5.27 -26.02 30.41
C SER A 2 -4.85 -25.08 29.29
N MET A 3 -5.80 -24.67 28.45
CA MET A 3 -5.60 -23.61 27.48
C MET A 3 -5.28 -22.29 28.23
N PRO A 4 -4.34 -21.46 27.76
CA PRO A 4 -4.12 -20.13 28.33
C PRO A 4 -5.36 -19.26 28.09
N GLN A 5 -5.85 -18.57 29.12
CA GLN A 5 -6.88 -17.55 28.98
C GLN A 5 -6.23 -16.17 28.84
N ILE A 6 -6.68 -15.40 27.86
CA ILE A 6 -6.26 -14.00 27.67
C ILE A 6 -7.05 -13.16 28.68
N PRO A 7 -6.39 -12.37 29.55
CA PRO A 7 -7.08 -11.51 30.51
C PRO A 7 -7.89 -10.42 29.80
N GLU A 8 -9.02 -10.02 30.41
CA GLU A 8 -9.81 -8.90 29.90
C GLU A 8 -9.08 -7.58 30.08
N GLU A 9 -8.95 -6.82 28.99
CA GLU A 9 -8.33 -5.51 28.97
C GLU A 9 -9.39 -4.40 28.93
N LYS A 10 -9.19 -3.38 29.76
CA LYS A 10 -10.16 -2.27 29.95
C LYS A 10 -10.39 -1.40 28.71
N PHE A 11 -9.51 -1.47 27.72
CA PHE A 11 -9.52 -0.64 26.51
C PHE A 11 -9.40 -1.48 25.24
N ARG A 12 -9.91 -2.71 25.25
CA ARG A 12 -9.94 -3.54 24.04
C ARG A 12 -10.91 -2.89 23.02
N PRO A 13 -10.44 -2.55 21.81
CA PRO A 13 -11.32 -2.01 20.78
C PRO A 13 -12.35 -3.05 20.34
N SER A 14 -13.51 -2.58 19.90
CA SER A 14 -14.51 -3.41 19.25
C SER A 14 -13.99 -3.92 17.90
N LEU A 15 -14.58 -5.02 17.43
CA LEU A 15 -14.24 -5.57 16.12
C LEU A 15 -14.47 -4.54 15.00
N GLU A 16 -15.54 -3.74 15.12
CA GLU A 16 -15.88 -2.69 14.16
C GLU A 16 -14.82 -1.57 14.12
N GLU A 17 -14.34 -1.10 15.28
CA GLU A 17 -13.24 -0.13 15.36
C GLU A 17 -11.96 -0.68 14.71
N VAL A 18 -11.63 -1.94 14.96
CA VAL A 18 -10.44 -2.59 14.36
C VAL A 18 -10.58 -2.68 12.83
N VAL A 19 -11.77 -3.04 12.32
CA VAL A 19 -12.02 -3.10 10.87
C VAL A 19 -11.86 -1.72 10.24
N ILE A 20 -12.41 -0.67 10.86
CA ILE A 20 -12.26 0.72 10.38
C ILE A 20 -10.79 1.12 10.35
N ASP A 21 -10.03 0.82 11.41
CA ASP A 21 -8.60 1.15 11.49
C ASP A 21 -7.78 0.41 10.44
N LEU A 22 -8.10 -0.86 10.16
CA LEU A 22 -7.46 -1.64 9.09
C LEU A 22 -7.74 -1.05 7.71
N LEU A 23 -8.99 -0.69 7.42
CA LEU A 23 -9.36 -0.02 6.17
C LEU A 23 -8.65 1.33 6.03
N ALA A 24 -8.58 2.12 7.10
CA ALA A 24 -7.85 3.38 7.12
C ALA A 24 -6.36 3.18 6.86
N SER A 25 -5.75 2.14 7.43
CA SER A 25 -4.35 1.79 7.16
C SER A 25 -4.11 1.45 5.68
N ILE A 26 -5.02 0.69 5.05
CA ILE A 26 -4.93 0.36 3.61
C ILE A 26 -5.00 1.64 2.77
N ALA A 27 -5.96 2.53 3.06
CA ALA A 27 -6.10 3.80 2.35
C ALA A 27 -4.86 4.71 2.51
N LEU A 28 -4.22 4.70 3.68
CA LEU A 28 -2.96 5.42 3.90
C LEU A 28 -1.80 4.82 3.08
N GLU A 29 -1.70 3.49 3.00
CA GLU A 29 -0.72 2.82 2.14
C GLU A 29 -0.96 3.15 0.65
N GLU A 30 -2.20 3.14 0.17
CA GLU A 30 -2.56 3.54 -1.21
C GLU A 30 -2.17 5.00 -1.50
N THR A 31 -2.43 5.91 -0.55
CA THR A 31 -2.04 7.32 -0.66
C THR A 31 -0.52 7.45 -0.77
N ALA A 32 0.24 6.69 0.02
CA ALA A 32 1.70 6.66 -0.07
C ALA A 32 2.20 6.13 -1.43
N LEU A 33 1.55 5.09 -1.98
CA LEU A 33 1.87 4.58 -3.32
C LEU A 33 1.62 5.64 -4.41
N SER A 34 0.51 6.39 -4.31
CA SER A 34 0.22 7.50 -5.23
C SER A 34 1.33 8.56 -5.23
N HIS A 35 1.83 8.93 -4.05
CA HIS A 35 2.97 9.85 -3.94
C HIS A 35 4.25 9.30 -4.56
N LEU A 36 4.52 8.00 -4.46
CA LEU A 36 5.67 7.38 -5.12
C LEU A 36 5.52 7.41 -6.65
N ILE A 37 4.33 7.10 -7.18
CA ILE A 37 4.05 7.19 -8.62
C ILE A 37 4.27 8.63 -9.10
N HIS A 38 3.78 9.61 -8.34
CA HIS A 38 3.96 11.01 -8.65
C HIS A 38 5.44 11.41 -8.67
N ALA A 39 6.22 11.00 -7.67
CA ALA A 39 7.65 11.27 -7.61
C ALA A 39 8.43 10.64 -8.79
N GLU A 40 8.07 9.43 -9.22
CA GLU A 40 8.65 8.83 -10.43
C GLU A 40 8.27 9.60 -11.71
N ALA A 41 7.03 10.11 -11.79
CA ALA A 41 6.59 10.95 -12.90
C ALA A 41 7.34 12.29 -12.93
N GLU A 42 7.51 12.95 -11.78
CA GLU A 42 8.32 14.17 -11.67
C GLU A 42 9.77 13.92 -12.06
N LYS A 43 10.35 12.79 -11.64
CA LYS A 43 11.72 12.39 -12.03
C LYS A 43 11.86 12.28 -13.54
N ILE A 44 10.89 11.66 -14.22
CA ILE A 44 10.87 11.60 -15.69
C ILE A 44 10.76 13.01 -16.28
N GLN A 45 9.87 13.86 -15.76
CA GLN A 45 9.68 15.22 -16.28
C GLN A 45 10.92 16.08 -16.11
N MET A 46 11.59 16.04 -14.95
CA MET A 46 12.84 16.75 -14.71
C MET A 46 13.95 16.24 -15.62
N PHE A 47 14.02 14.92 -15.83
CA PHE A 47 14.95 14.33 -16.76
C PHE A 47 14.67 14.84 -18.18
N VAL A 48 13.43 14.74 -18.67
CA VAL A 48 12.97 15.25 -19.98
C VAL A 48 13.20 16.77 -20.13
N GLY A 49 13.00 17.54 -19.07
CA GLY A 49 13.24 18.99 -19.04
C GLY A 49 14.70 19.33 -19.32
N GLN A 50 15.65 18.56 -18.77
CA GLN A 50 17.09 18.75 -19.02
C GLN A 50 17.50 18.51 -20.50
N TYR A 51 16.68 17.80 -21.29
CA TYR A 51 16.92 17.65 -22.75
C TYR A 51 16.61 18.90 -23.55
N LYS A 52 15.72 19.77 -23.04
CA LYS A 52 15.39 21.01 -23.76
C LYS A 52 16.59 21.97 -23.75
N ASP A 53 17.40 21.92 -22.70
CA ASP A 53 18.53 22.83 -22.49
C ASP A 53 19.90 22.20 -22.80
N SER A 54 20.01 20.86 -22.91
CA SER A 54 21.28 20.17 -23.21
C SER A 54 21.18 19.31 -24.48
N SER A 55 22.04 19.59 -25.46
CA SER A 55 22.06 18.87 -26.76
C SER A 55 22.74 17.50 -26.73
N PHE A 56 23.19 17.02 -25.55
CA PHE A 56 23.99 15.81 -25.42
C PHE A 56 23.60 15.03 -24.17
N ILE A 57 22.60 14.17 -24.28
CA ILE A 57 22.33 13.13 -23.28
C ILE A 57 22.63 11.78 -23.94
N SER A 58 23.31 10.90 -23.20
CA SER A 58 23.65 9.58 -23.70
C SER A 58 22.39 8.72 -23.81
N SER A 59 22.23 7.99 -24.92
CA SER A 59 21.19 6.96 -25.03
C SER A 59 21.23 5.94 -23.88
N LYS A 60 22.40 5.74 -23.28
CA LYS A 60 22.56 4.90 -22.08
C LYS A 60 21.86 5.47 -20.85
N GLU A 61 21.88 6.79 -20.67
CA GLU A 61 21.25 7.46 -19.53
C GLU A 61 19.72 7.39 -19.65
N ILE A 62 19.18 7.54 -20.87
CA ILE A 62 17.74 7.35 -21.14
C ILE A 62 17.30 5.94 -20.72
N VAL A 63 18.04 4.93 -21.18
CA VAL A 63 17.72 3.53 -20.87
C VAL A 63 17.84 3.27 -19.37
N ALA A 64 18.85 3.81 -18.70
CA ALA A 64 19.06 3.63 -17.27
C ALA A 64 17.90 4.21 -16.44
N VAL A 65 17.45 5.44 -16.74
CA VAL A 65 16.30 6.06 -16.07
C VAL A 65 15.03 5.26 -16.32
N ASN A 66 14.77 4.87 -17.57
CA ASN A 66 13.57 4.11 -17.92
C ASN A 66 13.53 2.75 -17.21
N GLN A 67 14.65 2.02 -17.19
CA GLN A 67 14.77 0.77 -16.43
C GLN A 67 14.58 0.98 -14.92
N SER A 68 15.07 2.09 -14.37
CA SER A 68 14.86 2.42 -12.96
C SER A 68 13.38 2.63 -12.65
N VAL A 69 12.68 3.41 -13.47
CA VAL A 69 11.24 3.66 -13.31
C VAL A 69 10.45 2.37 -13.47
N ASN A 70 10.75 1.55 -14.49
CA ASN A 70 10.03 0.29 -14.71
C ASN A 70 10.17 -0.66 -13.51
N ARG A 71 11.36 -0.80 -12.93
CA ARG A 71 11.56 -1.60 -11.71
C ARG A 71 10.74 -1.07 -10.52
N MET A 72 10.64 0.25 -10.38
CA MET A 72 9.81 0.86 -9.35
C MET A 72 8.32 0.59 -9.60
N MET A 73 7.86 0.72 -10.85
CA MET A 73 6.48 0.43 -11.24
C MET A 73 6.10 -1.04 -11.03
N GLU A 74 6.99 -1.98 -11.36
CA GLU A 74 6.80 -3.41 -11.06
C GLU A 74 6.62 -3.65 -9.55
N THR A 75 7.43 -2.97 -8.74
CA THR A 75 7.34 -3.06 -7.28
C THR A 75 6.03 -2.49 -6.75
N ILE A 76 5.57 -1.35 -7.30
CA ILE A 76 4.30 -0.72 -6.94
C ILE A 76 3.12 -1.65 -7.30
N VAL A 77 3.12 -2.26 -8.49
CA VAL A 77 2.07 -3.21 -8.90
C VAL A 77 2.00 -4.41 -7.95
N MET A 78 3.16 -4.95 -7.55
CA MET A 78 3.20 -6.04 -6.57
C MET A 78 2.60 -5.60 -5.22
N LYS A 79 2.80 -4.33 -4.85
CA LYS A 79 2.27 -3.79 -3.60
C LYS A 79 0.78 -3.51 -3.65
N GLU A 80 0.29 -3.01 -4.77
CA GLU A 80 -1.14 -2.86 -5.03
C GLU A 80 -1.88 -4.20 -4.92
N TRP A 81 -1.30 -5.27 -5.48
CA TRP A 81 -1.88 -6.61 -5.35
C TRP A 81 -1.94 -7.10 -3.90
N LEU A 82 -0.91 -6.81 -3.10
CA LEU A 82 -0.91 -7.13 -1.67
C LEU A 82 -1.96 -6.32 -0.90
N LEU A 83 -2.13 -5.04 -1.22
CA LEU A 83 -3.18 -4.20 -0.62
C LEU A 83 -4.58 -4.71 -0.95
N LEU A 84 -4.81 -5.10 -2.21
CA LEU A 84 -6.06 -5.72 -2.62
C LEU A 84 -6.33 -7.00 -1.81
N LYS A 85 -5.32 -7.86 -1.60
CA LYS A 85 -5.48 -9.05 -0.78
C LYS A 85 -5.82 -8.72 0.68
N LYS A 86 -5.13 -7.74 1.29
CA LYS A 86 -5.46 -7.26 2.64
C LYS A 86 -6.89 -6.77 2.71
N LEU A 87 -7.35 -6.01 1.71
CA LEU A 87 -8.71 -5.50 1.64
C LEU A 87 -9.73 -6.64 1.58
N GLU A 88 -9.52 -7.63 0.71
CA GLU A 88 -10.36 -8.83 0.65
C GLU A 88 -10.44 -9.55 1.99
N ASP A 89 -9.30 -9.71 2.67
CA ASP A 89 -9.24 -10.40 3.96
C ASP A 89 -9.99 -9.62 5.06
N VAL A 90 -9.87 -8.28 5.07
CA VAL A 90 -10.60 -7.41 6.01
C VAL A 90 -12.10 -7.46 5.75
N LEU A 91 -12.52 -7.49 4.49
CA LEU A 91 -13.94 -7.57 4.12
C LEU A 91 -14.58 -8.94 4.46
N GLN A 92 -13.78 -9.98 4.67
CA GLN A 92 -14.24 -11.31 5.09
C GLN A 92 -14.37 -11.45 6.61
N ILE A 93 -14.01 -10.42 7.39
CA ILE A 93 -14.22 -10.42 8.83
C ILE A 93 -15.72 -10.31 9.10
N GLU A 94 -16.37 -11.45 9.32
CA GLU A 94 -17.76 -11.52 9.74
C GLU A 94 -17.87 -11.36 11.27
N VAL A 95 -18.83 -10.55 11.70
CA VAL A 95 -19.31 -10.57 13.09
C VAL A 95 -20.09 -11.86 13.24
N GLN A 96 -19.54 -12.85 13.94
CA GLN A 96 -20.37 -13.91 14.49
C GLN A 96 -21.23 -13.27 15.56
N GLU A 97 -22.48 -12.95 15.24
CA GLU A 97 -23.51 -12.77 16.26
C GLU A 97 -23.59 -14.11 17.00
N GLU A 98 -23.11 -14.18 18.24
CA GLU A 98 -23.44 -15.27 19.15
C GLU A 98 -24.95 -15.21 19.36
N TRP A 99 -25.67 -16.19 18.82
CA TRP A 99 -27.06 -16.40 19.18
C TRP A 99 -27.04 -16.95 20.61
N ASP A 100 -27.21 -16.07 21.59
CA ASP A 100 -27.52 -16.45 22.97
C ASP A 100 -28.88 -17.17 22.95
N GLU A 101 -28.88 -18.51 22.92
CA GLU A 101 -30.08 -19.30 23.23
C GLU A 101 -30.39 -19.14 24.74
N GLU A 102 -31.53 -18.49 25.03
CA GLU A 102 -32.16 -18.36 26.37
C GLU A 102 -32.42 -19.71 27.07
#